data_AF-A0A9E5G020-F1
#
_entry.id   AF-A0A9E5G020-F1
#
_cell.length_a   1.000
_cell.length_b   1.000
_cell.length_c   1.000
_cell.angle_alpha   90.00
_cell.angle_beta   90.00
_cell.angle_gamma   90.00
#
_symmetry.space_group_name_H-M   'P 1'
#
loop_
_entity.id
_entity.type
_entity.pdbx_description
1 polymer ?
#
loop_
_entity_poly.entity_id
_entity_poly.type
_entity_poly.pdbx_seq_one_letter_code
_entity_poly.pdbx_strand_id
1 'polypeptide(L)'
;MIQKIKKNNKGFTLVELIVVIAIIGVLAAVLVPQYIQYVEKSRIGVDESYLSEIAHVAELTAASSEAVNGVACTITVVPAGTISVATTTPATAGTTLKAELDRTFGSGSAFKSKTYKAETDGVTITLSTAGKATWTQVAQS
;
A
#
# COMPACT_ATOMS: atom_id res chain seq x y z
N MET A 1 -12.93 61.24 35.46
CA MET A 1 -14.12 60.74 34.74
C MET A 1 -13.68 59.53 33.91
N ILE A 2 -14.05 58.30 34.30
CA ILE A 2 -13.60 57.06 33.62
C ILE A 2 -14.73 56.60 32.70
N GLN A 3 -14.51 56.61 31.39
CA GLN A 3 -15.50 56.11 30.43
C GLN A 3 -15.51 54.58 30.42
N LYS A 4 -16.68 53.99 30.72
CA LYS A 4 -16.93 52.54 30.68
C LYS A 4 -16.98 52.08 29.21
N ILE A 5 -15.99 51.29 28.78
CA ILE A 5 -16.00 50.61 27.48
C ILE A 5 -17.10 49.52 27.53
N LYS A 6 -18.19 49.71 26.78
CA LYS A 6 -19.25 48.69 26.60
C LYS A 6 -18.68 47.54 25.77
N LYS A 7 -18.40 46.40 26.40
CA LYS A 7 -18.09 45.15 25.68
C LYS A 7 -19.36 44.66 24.97
N ASN A 8 -19.39 44.78 23.66
CA ASN A 8 -20.49 44.33 22.82
C ASN A 8 -20.33 42.82 22.55
N ASN A 9 -20.73 41.99 23.52
CA ASN A 9 -20.73 40.54 23.37
C ASN A 9 -21.89 40.13 22.44
N LYS A 10 -21.70 40.29 21.12
CA LYS A 10 -22.56 39.67 20.12
C LYS A 10 -22.30 38.17 20.14
N GLY A 11 -23.14 37.41 20.86
CA GLY A 11 -23.12 35.96 20.83
C GLY A 11 -23.58 35.43 19.47
N PHE A 12 -23.08 34.24 19.11
CA PHE A 12 -23.50 33.52 17.91
C PHE A 12 -24.99 33.13 18.02
N THR A 13 -25.77 33.36 16.97
CA THR A 13 -27.20 33.03 16.99
C THR A 13 -27.41 31.55 16.71
N LEU A 14 -28.47 30.96 17.27
CA LEU A 14 -28.83 29.57 16.97
C LEU A 14 -29.17 29.36 15.49
N VAL A 15 -29.71 30.39 14.83
CA VAL A 15 -30.03 30.34 13.39
C VAL A 15 -28.75 30.26 12.55
N GLU A 16 -27.72 31.05 12.89
CA GLU A 16 -26.41 30.95 12.23
C GLU A 16 -25.80 29.56 12.37
N LEU A 17 -25.97 28.92 13.54
CA LEU A 17 -25.48 27.55 13.75
C LEU A 17 -26.22 26.52 12.91
N ILE A 18 -27.56 26.61 12.84
CA ILE A 18 -28.39 25.66 12.10
C ILE A 18 -28.10 25.72 10.60
N VAL A 19 -27.92 26.91 10.04
CA VAL A 19 -27.58 27.06 8.62
C VAL A 19 -26.19 26.50 8.31
N VAL A 20 -25.22 26.69 9.22
CA VAL A 20 -23.86 26.15 9.03
C VAL A 20 -23.85 24.62 9.02
N ILE A 21 -24.52 23.96 9.97
CA ILE A 21 -24.58 22.49 9.99
C ILE A 21 -25.35 21.94 8.79
N ALA A 22 -26.36 22.67 8.29
CA ALA A 22 -27.10 22.27 7.09
C ALA A 22 -26.20 22.27 5.85
N ILE A 23 -25.37 23.31 5.66
CA ILE A 23 -24.42 23.39 4.55
C ILE A 23 -23.33 22.31 4.68
N ILE A 24 -22.74 22.14 5.87
CA ILE A 24 -21.74 21.10 6.13
C ILE A 24 -22.33 19.71 5.86
N GLY A 25 -23.60 19.46 6.23
CA GLY A 25 -24.29 18.19 5.98
C GLY A 25 -24.39 17.86 4.49
N VAL A 26 -24.78 18.83 3.66
CA VAL A 26 -24.86 18.63 2.19
C VAL A 26 -23.47 18.39 1.59
N LEU A 27 -22.46 19.17 1.99
CA LEU A 27 -21.08 18.99 1.50
C LEU A 27 -20.51 17.64 1.93
N ALA A 28 -20.70 17.25 3.19
CA ALA A 28 -20.22 15.98 3.72
C ALA A 28 -20.85 14.78 3.00
N ALA A 29 -22.14 14.84 2.66
CA ALA A 29 -22.83 13.75 1.95
C ALA A 29 -22.17 13.41 0.61
N VAL A 30 -21.66 14.40 -0.12
CA VAL A 30 -20.96 14.20 -1.40
C VAL A 30 -19.47 13.90 -1.20
N LEU A 31 -18.81 14.61 -0.28
CA LEU A 31 -17.36 14.54 -0.11
C LEU A 31 -16.88 13.25 0.57
N VAL A 32 -17.63 12.71 1.54
CA VAL A 32 -17.23 11.51 2.29
C VAL A 32 -16.97 10.30 1.39
N PRO A 33 -17.89 9.88 0.49
CA PRO A 33 -17.64 8.71 -0.37
C PRO A 33 -16.46 8.94 -1.32
N GLN A 34 -16.31 10.15 -1.86
CA GLN A 34 -15.19 10.51 -2.72
C GLN A 34 -13.85 10.46 -1.97
N TYR A 35 -13.81 10.98 -0.74
CA TYR A 35 -12.62 10.96 0.11
C TYR A 35 -12.19 9.54 0.46
N ILE A 36 -13.14 8.65 0.79
CA ILE A 36 -12.85 7.24 1.07
C ILE A 36 -12.19 6.57 -0.14
N GLN A 37 -12.70 6.80 -1.35
CA GLN A 37 -12.08 6.26 -2.57
C GLN A 37 -10.69 6.84 -2.83
N TYR A 38 -10.47 8.12 -2.56
CA TYR A 38 -9.15 8.74 -2.72
C TYR A 38 -8.11 8.13 -1.76
N VAL A 39 -8.47 7.96 -0.49
CA VAL A 39 -7.61 7.28 0.49
C VAL A 39 -7.32 5.85 0.07
N GLU A 40 -8.32 5.14 -0.48
CA GLU A 40 -8.13 3.79 -0.98
C GLU A 40 -7.15 3.73 -2.15
N LYS A 41 -7.29 4.62 -3.14
CA LYS A 41 -6.33 4.73 -4.26
C LYS A 41 -4.90 5.02 -3.79
N SER A 42 -4.76 5.87 -2.77
CA SER A 42 -3.44 6.13 -2.17
C SER A 42 -2.84 4.87 -1.53
N ARG A 43 -3.64 4.08 -0.82
CA ARG A 43 -3.19 2.81 -0.21
C ARG A 43 -2.81 1.79 -1.28
N ILE A 44 -3.56 1.73 -2.38
CA ILE A 44 -3.25 0.88 -3.53
C ILE A 44 -1.88 1.26 -4.12
N GLY A 45 -1.63 2.55 -4.36
CA GLY A 45 -0.33 3.00 -4.88
C GLY A 45 0.84 2.68 -3.95
N VAL A 46 0.64 2.70 -2.62
CA VAL A 46 1.66 2.27 -1.65
C VAL A 46 1.96 0.78 -1.77
N ASP A 47 0.92 -0.06 -1.86
CA ASP A 47 1.08 -1.51 -1.99
C ASP A 47 1.74 -1.88 -3.33
N GLU A 48 1.38 -1.20 -4.43
CA GLU A 48 1.99 -1.38 -5.74
C GLU A 48 3.47 -0.97 -5.76
N SER A 49 3.80 0.15 -5.12
CA SER A 49 5.18 0.60 -4.97
C SER A 49 5.99 -0.43 -4.17
N TYR A 50 5.39 -1.01 -3.13
CA TYR A 50 6.01 -2.05 -2.32
C TYR A 50 6.27 -3.33 -3.13
N LEU A 51 5.30 -3.79 -3.93
CA LEU A 51 5.46 -4.94 -4.83
C LEU A 51 6.53 -4.69 -5.91
N SER A 52 6.55 -3.49 -6.48
CA SER A 52 7.57 -3.08 -7.44
C SER A 52 8.97 -3.08 -6.85
N GLU A 53 9.12 -2.67 -5.58
CA GLU A 53 10.39 -2.69 -4.88
C GLU A 53 10.87 -4.13 -4.62
N ILE A 54 9.96 -5.03 -4.22
CA ILE A 54 10.27 -6.46 -4.08
C ILE A 54 10.73 -7.06 -5.41
N ALA A 55 10.03 -6.73 -6.50
CA ALA A 55 10.41 -7.16 -7.84
C ALA A 55 11.80 -6.63 -8.21
N HIS A 56 12.08 -5.35 -7.94
CA HIS A 56 13.38 -4.75 -8.21
C HIS A 56 14.53 -5.42 -7.44
N VAL A 57 14.34 -5.69 -6.15
CA VAL A 57 15.32 -6.43 -5.34
C VAL A 57 15.53 -7.83 -5.90
N ALA A 58 14.48 -8.52 -6.34
CA ALA A 58 14.61 -9.84 -6.96
C ALA A 58 15.44 -9.81 -8.25
N GLU A 59 15.24 -8.80 -9.11
CA GLU A 59 16.07 -8.60 -10.31
C GLU A 59 17.53 -8.32 -9.94
N LEU A 60 17.77 -7.48 -8.92
CA LEU A 60 19.12 -7.16 -8.46
C LEU A 60 19.83 -8.40 -7.89
N THR A 61 19.12 -9.24 -7.13
CA THR A 61 19.66 -10.49 -6.61
C THR A 61 19.97 -11.47 -7.74
N ALA A 62 19.12 -11.56 -8.77
CA ALA A 62 19.38 -12.39 -9.94
C ALA A 62 20.63 -11.91 -10.73
N ALA A 63 20.88 -10.61 -10.78
CA ALA A 63 22.04 -10.04 -11.46
C ALA A 63 23.35 -10.15 -10.67
N SER A 64 23.28 -10.20 -9.33
CA SER A 64 24.46 -10.19 -8.44
C SER A 64 24.79 -11.54 -7.81
N SER A 65 23.87 -12.51 -7.84
CA SER A 65 24.06 -13.84 -7.27
C SER A 65 24.02 -14.93 -8.34
N GLU A 66 25.14 -15.61 -8.53
CA GLU A 66 25.25 -16.78 -9.42
C GLU A 66 24.28 -17.91 -9.04
N ALA A 67 23.86 -17.97 -7.77
CA ALA A 67 22.89 -18.97 -7.31
C ALA A 67 21.48 -18.72 -7.85
N VAL A 68 21.14 -17.47 -8.16
CA VAL A 68 19.79 -17.04 -8.60
C VAL A 68 19.80 -16.67 -10.09
N ASN A 69 20.96 -16.30 -10.65
CA ASN A 69 21.12 -15.97 -12.05
C ASN A 69 20.62 -17.11 -12.96
N GLY A 70 19.77 -16.78 -13.93
CA GLY A 70 19.22 -17.78 -14.85
C GLY A 70 18.15 -18.70 -14.26
N VAL A 71 17.76 -18.54 -12.99
CA VAL A 71 16.78 -19.39 -12.32
C VAL A 71 15.42 -18.72 -12.25
N ALA A 72 14.36 -19.46 -12.59
CA ALA A 72 13.00 -18.99 -12.41
C ALA A 72 12.57 -19.15 -10.94
N CYS A 73 12.06 -18.07 -10.35
CA CYS A 73 11.58 -18.05 -8.98
C CYS A 73 10.17 -17.44 -8.91
N THR A 74 9.36 -17.94 -7.99
CA THR A 74 8.04 -17.39 -7.69
C THR A 74 8.08 -16.81 -6.29
N ILE A 75 7.80 -15.52 -6.16
CA ILE A 75 7.71 -14.81 -4.89
C ILE A 75 6.23 -14.55 -4.62
N THR A 76 5.77 -14.89 -3.42
CA THR A 76 4.38 -14.65 -3.00
C THR A 76 4.38 -13.74 -1.77
N VAL A 77 3.60 -12.66 -1.85
CA VAL A 77 3.39 -11.72 -0.74
C VAL A 77 1.93 -11.83 -0.31
N VAL A 78 1.70 -12.42 0.86
CA VAL A 78 0.34 -12.60 1.41
C VAL A 78 -0.15 -11.31 2.08
N PRO A 79 -1.47 -11.14 2.33
CA PRO A 79 -2.02 -9.93 2.96
C PRO A 79 -1.41 -9.53 4.30
N ALA A 80 -0.92 -10.51 5.07
CA ALA A 80 -0.22 -10.28 6.33
C ALA A 80 1.17 -9.63 6.14
N GLY A 81 1.67 -9.57 4.91
CA GLY A 81 2.99 -9.03 4.55
C GLY A 81 4.09 -10.07 4.45
N THR A 82 3.83 -11.32 4.85
CA THR A 82 4.83 -12.38 4.79
C THR A 82 5.23 -12.65 3.34
N ILE A 83 6.53 -12.64 3.09
CA ILE A 83 7.13 -12.95 1.80
C ILE A 83 7.53 -14.43 1.80
N SER A 84 7.16 -15.15 0.76
CA SER A 84 7.58 -16.54 0.52
C SER A 84 8.20 -16.65 -0.86
N VAL A 85 9.19 -17.53 -1.02
CA VAL A 85 9.85 -17.78 -2.30
C VAL A 85 9.81 -19.27 -2.58
N ALA A 86 9.33 -19.63 -3.77
CA ALA A 86 9.30 -20.98 -4.29
C ALA A 86 10.20 -21.08 -5.54
N THR A 87 10.96 -22.17 -5.63
CA THR A 87 11.78 -22.53 -6.79
C THR A 87 11.71 -24.04 -7.00
N THR A 88 11.81 -24.49 -8.26
CA THR A 88 11.80 -25.93 -8.57
C THR A 88 13.21 -26.51 -8.57
N THR A 89 14.18 -25.83 -9.22
CA THR A 89 15.58 -26.25 -9.24
C THR A 89 16.49 -25.10 -9.71
N PRO A 90 17.67 -24.87 -9.09
CA PRO A 90 18.15 -25.43 -7.82
C PRO A 90 17.44 -24.80 -6.61
N ALA A 91 17.19 -25.60 -5.57
CA ALA A 91 16.55 -25.13 -4.33
C ALA A 91 17.35 -24.01 -3.64
N THR A 92 18.68 -24.00 -3.81
CA THR A 92 19.58 -22.96 -3.30
C THR A 92 19.21 -21.56 -3.78
N ALA A 93 18.76 -21.41 -5.03
CA ALA A 93 18.31 -20.14 -5.58
C ALA A 93 17.17 -19.53 -4.74
N GLY A 94 16.21 -20.37 -4.37
CA GLY A 94 15.05 -19.96 -3.57
C GLY A 94 15.46 -19.51 -2.18
N THR A 95 16.39 -20.23 -1.54
CA THR A 95 16.90 -19.86 -0.21
C THR A 95 17.72 -18.57 -0.24
N THR A 96 18.55 -18.36 -1.26
CA THR A 96 19.37 -17.15 -1.41
C THR A 96 18.49 -15.93 -1.68
N LEU A 97 17.55 -16.05 -2.60
CA LEU A 97 16.61 -14.97 -2.91
C LEU A 97 15.73 -14.64 -1.70
N LYS A 98 15.24 -15.67 -0.98
CA LYS A 98 14.48 -15.47 0.26
C LYS A 98 15.30 -14.72 1.31
N ALA A 99 16.57 -15.07 1.50
CA ALA A 99 17.44 -14.43 2.46
C ALA A 99 17.68 -12.94 2.13
N GLU A 100 17.88 -12.60 0.85
CA GLU A 100 18.04 -11.20 0.44
C GLU A 100 16.75 -10.38 0.60
N LEU A 101 15.61 -10.97 0.29
CA LEU A 101 14.30 -10.35 0.53
C LEU A 101 14.06 -10.14 2.04
N ASP A 102 14.33 -11.15 2.87
CA ASP A 102 14.21 -11.02 4.33
C ASP A 102 15.20 -9.98 4.90
N ARG A 103 16.41 -9.87 4.34
CA ARG A 103 17.39 -8.85 4.74
C ARG A 103 16.92 -7.44 4.40
N THR A 104 16.19 -7.29 3.31
CA THR A 104 15.75 -5.98 2.79
C THR A 104 14.43 -5.54 3.41
N PHE A 105 13.49 -6.47 3.59
CA PHE A 105 12.12 -6.18 4.01
C PHE A 105 11.76 -6.75 5.40
N GLY A 106 12.66 -7.49 6.04
CA GLY A 106 12.36 -8.23 7.27
C GLY A 106 11.26 -9.25 7.03
N SER A 107 10.30 -9.34 7.96
CA SER A 107 9.10 -10.16 7.82
C SER A 107 8.09 -9.63 6.78
N GLY A 108 8.44 -8.56 6.07
CA GLY A 108 7.58 -7.84 5.14
C GLY A 108 6.53 -6.96 5.83
N SER A 109 5.71 -6.28 5.02
CA SER A 109 4.71 -5.31 5.49
C SER A 109 3.31 -5.69 5.01
N ALA A 110 2.35 -5.77 5.93
CA ALA A 110 0.96 -6.05 5.59
C ALA A 110 0.39 -4.99 4.63
N PHE A 111 -0.32 -5.45 3.60
CA PHE A 111 -0.96 -4.58 2.62
C PHE A 111 -1.91 -3.60 3.29
N LYS A 112 -1.93 -2.38 2.76
CA LYS A 112 -2.76 -1.31 3.27
C LYS A 112 -4.10 -1.34 2.60
N SER A 113 -4.20 -1.41 1.28
CA SER A 113 -5.46 -1.33 0.54
C SER A 113 -6.42 -2.48 0.86
N LYS A 114 -7.72 -2.22 0.72
CA LYS A 114 -8.76 -3.25 0.72
C LYS A 114 -8.59 -4.20 -0.46
N THR A 115 -8.19 -3.69 -1.62
CA THR A 115 -7.99 -4.49 -2.86
C THR A 115 -6.95 -5.59 -2.63
N TYR A 116 -5.73 -5.22 -2.21
CA TYR A 116 -4.67 -6.22 -2.00
C TYR A 116 -4.88 -7.08 -0.76
N LYS A 117 -5.64 -6.59 0.24
CA LYS A 117 -6.02 -7.42 1.39
C LYS A 117 -7.08 -8.47 1.07
N ALA A 118 -7.80 -8.35 -0.05
CA ALA A 118 -8.77 -9.35 -0.49
C ALA A 118 -8.11 -10.57 -1.13
N GLU A 119 -6.88 -10.44 -1.63
CA GLU A 119 -6.08 -11.51 -2.22
C GLU A 119 -5.60 -12.50 -1.16
N THR A 120 -6.45 -13.47 -0.79
CA THR A 120 -6.17 -14.40 0.31
C THR A 120 -4.92 -15.23 0.08
N ASP A 121 -4.68 -15.64 -1.17
CA ASP A 121 -3.49 -16.39 -1.60
C ASP A 121 -2.26 -15.48 -1.80
N GLY A 122 -2.44 -14.17 -1.72
CA GLY A 122 -1.40 -13.17 -1.91
C GLY A 122 -1.14 -12.82 -3.38
N VAL A 123 -0.23 -11.86 -3.57
CA VAL A 123 0.21 -11.41 -4.89
C VAL A 123 1.47 -12.16 -5.27
N THR A 124 1.50 -12.64 -6.52
CA THR A 124 2.65 -13.37 -7.06
C THR A 124 3.51 -12.48 -7.96
N ILE A 125 4.82 -12.47 -7.69
CA ILE A 125 5.86 -11.89 -8.53
C ILE A 125 6.65 -13.06 -9.14
N THR A 126 6.79 -13.07 -10.46
CA THR A 126 7.53 -14.10 -11.18
C THR A 126 8.86 -13.55 -11.64
N LEU A 127 9.96 -14.11 -11.13
CA LEU A 127 11.29 -13.89 -11.67
C LEU A 127 11.53 -14.93 -12.78
N SER A 128 11.71 -14.45 -14.01
CA SER A 128 12.05 -15.29 -15.15
C SER A 128 13.53 -15.66 -15.19
N THR A 129 13.88 -16.68 -15.96
CA THR A 129 15.29 -17.05 -16.22
C THR A 129 16.08 -15.94 -16.92
N ALA A 130 15.42 -14.96 -17.53
CA ALA A 130 16.05 -13.77 -18.09
C ALA A 130 16.40 -12.71 -17.01
N GLY A 131 16.18 -12.99 -15.72
CA GLY A 131 16.41 -12.06 -14.62
C GLY A 131 15.38 -10.94 -14.53
N LYS A 132 14.23 -11.07 -15.23
CA LYS A 132 13.13 -10.10 -15.20
C LYS A 132 12.04 -10.52 -14.23
N ALA A 133 11.68 -9.63 -13.32
CA ALA A 133 10.64 -9.83 -12.33
C ALA A 133 9.36 -9.10 -12.77
N THR A 134 8.25 -9.84 -12.89
CA THR A 134 6.96 -9.28 -13.29
C THR A 134 5.88 -9.64 -12.29
N TRP A 135 4.94 -8.73 -12.09
CA TRP A 135 3.74 -8.93 -11.29
C TRP A 135 2.56 -8.27 -11.98
N THR A 136 1.36 -8.74 -11.67
CA THR A 136 0.12 -8.21 -12.25
C THR A 136 -0.65 -7.45 -11.20
N GLN A 137 -1.09 -6.25 -11.55
CA GLN A 137 -1.93 -5.42 -10.70
C GLN A 137 -3.28 -6.13 -10.47
N VAL A 138 -3.74 -6.12 -9.22
CA VAL A 138 -5.05 -6.65 -8.86
C VAL A 138 -6.10 -5.66 -9.34
N ALA A 139 -7.15 -6.16 -10.01
CA ALA A 139 -8.21 -5.32 -10.52
C ALA A 139 -8.90 -4.57 -9.36
N GLN A 140 -9.06 -3.25 -9.52
CA GLN A 140 -9.79 -2.43 -8.56
C GLN A 140 -11.29 -2.63 -8.79
N SER A 141 -11.99 -3.25 -7.83
CA SER A 141 -13.45 -3.39 -7.78
C SER A 141 -14.12 -2.21 -7.08
#